data_AF-A0A3B0SNB2-F1
#
_entry.id   AF-A0A3B0SNB2-F1
#
_cell.length_a   1.000
_cell.length_b   1.000
_cell.length_c   1.000
_cell.angle_alpha   90.00
_cell.angle_beta   90.00
_cell.angle_gamma   90.00
#
_symmetry.space_group_name_H-M   'P 1'
#
loop_
_entity.id
_entity.type
_entity.pdbx_description
1 polymer ?
#
loop_
_entity_poly.entity_id
_entity_poly.type
_entity_poly.pdbx_seq_one_letter_code
_entity_poly.pdbx_strand_id
1 'polypeptide(L)'
;MIKVTECENPVDMVIFTETDRLFLNPLETTNWRIRRVIRDKVVACSEALPDGLCLMIFEAFRPRKRQWELWRPVITKISQDNPDWPEAQIYAEASRWVSPPNGFGSGHQAGAAVDVKLARSDRTELDFGGAMKGLTGVAPTHWPVSPEIRKNRDMLVTAMHAVGMINYPDEWWHFSYGDCLWAEVTNQSEAFFAPID
;
A
#
# COMPACT_ATOMS: atom_id res chain seq x y z
N MET A 1 6.92 9.41 -18.74
CA MET A 1 7.60 8.35 -17.97
C MET A 1 8.19 9.01 -16.74
N ILE A 2 7.87 8.52 -15.55
CA ILE A 2 8.41 9.05 -14.29
C ILE A 2 9.89 8.67 -14.21
N LYS A 3 10.76 9.63 -13.93
CA LYS A 3 12.19 9.39 -13.75
C LYS A 3 12.48 9.00 -12.31
N VAL A 4 13.16 7.88 -12.09
CA VAL A 4 13.49 7.40 -10.75
C VAL A 4 14.95 7.69 -10.45
N THR A 5 15.23 8.42 -9.38
CA THR A 5 16.59 8.74 -8.93
C THR A 5 16.70 8.48 -7.43
N GLU A 6 17.34 7.38 -7.03
CA GLU A 6 17.54 7.06 -5.62
C GLU A 6 18.26 8.20 -4.87
N CYS A 7 17.63 8.71 -3.81
CA CYS A 7 18.18 9.82 -3.02
C CYS A 7 18.96 9.37 -1.78
N GLU A 8 18.90 8.10 -1.39
CA GLU A 8 19.63 7.55 -0.24
C GLU A 8 20.81 6.67 -0.71
N ASN A 9 22.02 6.95 -0.21
CA ASN A 9 23.20 6.12 -0.48
C ASN A 9 24.10 6.03 0.77
N PRO A 10 24.05 4.92 1.55
CA PRO A 10 23.17 3.75 1.36
C PRO A 10 21.70 4.05 1.69
N VAL A 11 20.80 3.18 1.23
CA VAL A 11 19.38 3.22 1.64
C VAL A 11 19.25 3.01 3.15
N ASP A 12 18.52 3.90 3.84
CA ASP A 12 18.36 3.87 5.29
C ASP A 12 17.15 3.00 5.68
N MET A 13 17.35 1.69 5.57
CA MET A 13 16.36 0.70 5.99
C MET A 13 16.40 0.44 7.49
N VAL A 14 15.21 0.39 8.10
CA VAL A 14 14.98 -0.01 9.48
C VAL A 14 13.98 -1.16 9.55
N ILE A 15 13.80 -1.71 10.75
CA ILE A 15 12.72 -2.65 11.06
C ILE A 15 11.59 -1.88 11.72
N PHE A 16 10.39 -2.03 11.20
CA PHE A 16 9.17 -1.50 11.79
C PHE A 16 8.85 -2.27 13.07
N THR A 17 8.53 -1.57 14.15
CA THR A 17 8.25 -2.15 15.47
C THR A 17 6.90 -1.68 15.98
N GLU A 18 6.23 -2.51 16.76
CA GLU A 18 4.98 -2.11 17.44
C GLU A 18 5.22 -0.97 18.43
N THR A 19 4.15 -0.19 18.64
CA THR A 19 4.03 0.83 19.69
C THR A 19 2.66 0.66 20.36
N ASP A 20 2.35 1.48 21.37
CA ASP A 20 1.02 1.48 21.99
C ASP A 20 -0.10 1.92 21.02
N ARG A 21 0.26 2.57 19.89
CA ARG A 21 -0.69 3.07 18.88
C ARG A 21 -0.48 2.49 17.49
N LEU A 22 0.45 1.56 17.32
CA LEU A 22 0.77 0.92 16.05
C LEU A 22 1.03 -0.57 16.26
N PHE A 23 0.25 -1.39 15.59
CA PHE A 23 0.34 -2.85 15.66
C PHE A 23 0.80 -3.43 14.32
N LEU A 24 1.49 -4.56 14.39
CA LEU A 24 1.94 -5.31 13.21
C LEU A 24 1.11 -6.59 13.08
N ASN A 25 0.42 -6.74 11.96
CA ASN A 25 -0.41 -7.91 11.67
C ASN A 25 0.31 -8.84 10.68
N PRO A 26 0.79 -10.02 11.11
CA PRO A 26 1.61 -10.90 10.27
C PRO A 26 0.83 -11.71 9.23
N LEU A 27 -0.47 -11.41 9.00
CA LEU A 27 -1.33 -12.14 8.06
C LEU A 27 -0.73 -12.21 6.64
N GLU A 28 -0.11 -11.13 6.18
CA GLU A 28 0.42 -11.01 4.81
C GLU A 28 1.92 -11.28 4.71
N THR A 29 2.68 -10.79 5.68
CA THR A 29 4.14 -10.88 5.71
C THR A 29 4.67 -10.73 7.13
N THR A 30 5.89 -11.19 7.35
CA THR A 30 6.69 -10.87 8.55
C THR A 30 7.91 -10.01 8.21
N ASN A 31 8.01 -9.55 6.95
CA ASN A 31 9.11 -8.69 6.50
C ASN A 31 8.81 -7.22 6.80
N TRP A 32 9.13 -6.82 8.03
CA TRP A 32 8.91 -5.47 8.53
C TRP A 32 10.01 -4.47 8.17
N ARG A 33 10.83 -4.77 7.17
CA ARG A 33 11.78 -3.77 6.65
C ARG A 33 11.00 -2.58 6.11
N ILE A 34 11.52 -1.37 6.27
CA ILE A 34 10.92 -0.14 5.77
C ILE A 34 11.98 0.98 5.75
N ARG A 35 11.86 2.00 4.91
CA ARG A 35 12.74 3.18 5.02
C ARG A 35 12.45 3.95 6.30
N ARG A 36 13.49 4.47 6.95
CA ARG A 36 13.34 5.23 8.21
C ARG A 36 12.34 6.38 8.09
N VAL A 37 12.43 7.15 7.01
CA VAL A 37 11.52 8.27 6.75
C VAL A 37 10.05 7.85 6.67
N ILE A 38 9.77 6.66 6.13
CA ILE A 38 8.40 6.14 6.03
C ILE A 38 7.93 5.65 7.39
N ARG A 39 8.80 4.93 8.13
CA ARG A 39 8.53 4.53 9.51
C ARG A 39 8.17 5.74 10.36
N ASP A 40 8.98 6.80 10.30
CA ASP A 40 8.78 8.02 11.08
C ASP A 40 7.45 8.70 10.75
N LYS A 41 7.08 8.79 9.46
CA LYS A 41 5.77 9.30 9.01
C LYS A 41 4.61 8.49 9.58
N VAL A 42 4.67 7.16 9.49
CA VAL A 42 3.57 6.29 9.92
C VAL A 42 3.45 6.27 11.45
N VAL A 43 4.57 6.32 12.18
CA VAL A 43 4.56 6.49 13.64
C VAL A 43 3.91 7.83 14.01
N ALA A 44 4.33 8.94 13.39
CA ALA A 44 3.72 10.25 13.64
C ALA A 44 2.21 10.26 13.35
N CYS A 45 1.77 9.55 12.30
CA CYS A 45 0.35 9.38 12.00
C CYS A 45 -0.37 8.66 13.14
N SER A 46 0.20 7.54 13.63
CA SER A 46 -0.38 6.78 14.73
C SER A 46 -0.49 7.57 16.04
N GLU A 47 0.47 8.45 16.32
CA GLU A 47 0.50 9.31 17.50
C GLU A 47 -0.53 10.44 17.43
N ALA A 48 -0.84 10.91 16.22
CA ALA A 48 -1.81 11.98 15.99
C ALA A 48 -3.27 11.51 15.90
N LEU A 49 -3.54 10.20 15.93
CA LEU A 49 -4.90 9.67 15.89
C LEU A 49 -5.71 10.02 17.14
N PRO A 50 -7.04 10.23 17.02
CA PRO A 50 -7.93 10.39 18.17
C PRO A 50 -7.79 9.26 19.17
N ASP A 51 -8.00 9.54 20.46
CA ASP A 51 -7.87 8.55 21.54
C ASP A 51 -8.69 7.27 21.28
N GLY A 52 -8.10 6.13 21.61
CA GLY A 52 -8.69 4.81 21.38
C GLY A 52 -8.58 4.30 19.95
N LEU A 53 -7.94 5.04 19.04
CA LEU A 53 -7.58 4.57 17.69
C LEU A 53 -6.07 4.32 17.56
N CYS A 54 -5.75 3.33 16.72
CA CYS A 54 -4.41 2.85 16.41
C CYS A 54 -4.28 2.55 14.91
N LEU A 55 -3.05 2.40 14.43
CA LEU A 55 -2.77 1.83 13.10
C LEU A 55 -2.48 0.33 13.21
N MET A 56 -2.97 -0.43 12.24
CA MET A 56 -2.66 -1.85 12.06
C MET A 56 -1.96 -2.02 10.71
N ILE A 57 -0.68 -2.34 10.72
CA ILE A 57 0.13 -2.50 9.50
C ILE A 57 0.15 -3.97 9.09
N PHE A 58 -0.20 -4.25 7.84
CA PHE A 58 -0.24 -5.61 7.29
C PHE A 58 0.96 -5.90 6.40
N GLU A 59 1.49 -4.88 5.72
CA GLU A 59 2.65 -5.02 4.85
C GLU A 59 3.47 -3.74 4.82
N ALA A 60 4.81 -3.89 4.80
CA ALA A 60 5.77 -2.81 4.67
C ALA A 60 6.73 -3.09 3.50
N PHE A 61 7.65 -4.04 3.64
CA PHE A 61 8.54 -4.44 2.55
C PHE A 61 8.07 -5.71 1.85
N ARG A 62 7.95 -5.62 0.53
CA ARG A 62 7.60 -6.75 -0.34
C ARG A 62 8.73 -7.00 -1.33
N PRO A 63 9.50 -8.10 -1.19
CA PRO A 63 10.52 -8.45 -2.17
C PRO A 63 9.94 -8.65 -3.57
N ARG A 64 10.70 -8.34 -4.62
CA ARG A 64 10.28 -8.58 -6.02
C ARG A 64 9.84 -10.03 -6.28
N LYS A 65 10.50 -11.01 -5.65
CA LYS A 65 10.10 -12.43 -5.72
C LYS A 65 8.65 -12.62 -5.23
N ARG A 66 8.29 -11.99 -4.10
CA ARG A 66 6.94 -12.06 -3.54
C ARG A 66 5.92 -11.38 -4.46
N GLN A 67 6.29 -10.26 -5.09
CA GLN A 67 5.43 -9.60 -6.09
C GLN A 67 5.08 -10.54 -7.25
N TRP A 68 6.05 -11.32 -7.74
CA TRP A 68 5.79 -12.34 -8.76
C TRP A 68 4.86 -13.46 -8.28
N GLU A 69 4.97 -13.89 -7.02
CA GLU A 69 4.07 -14.88 -6.43
C GLU A 69 2.63 -14.38 -6.34
N LEU A 70 2.42 -13.08 -6.09
CA LEU A 70 1.10 -12.45 -6.09
C LEU A 70 0.55 -12.23 -7.51
N TRP A 71 1.42 -11.82 -8.45
CA TRP A 71 1.03 -11.49 -9.82
C TRP A 71 0.63 -12.71 -10.66
N ARG A 72 1.41 -13.81 -10.57
CA ARG A 72 1.25 -14.97 -11.45
C ARG A 72 -0.15 -15.60 -11.41
N PRO A 73 -0.77 -15.85 -10.23
CA PRO A 73 -2.12 -16.41 -10.18
C PRO A 73 -3.15 -15.51 -10.85
N VAL A 74 -3.04 -14.19 -10.66
CA VAL A 74 -3.99 -13.19 -11.19
C VAL A 74 -3.94 -13.13 -12.71
N ILE A 75 -2.76 -12.94 -13.29
CA ILE A 75 -2.63 -12.88 -14.75
C ILE A 75 -3.01 -14.22 -15.41
N THR A 76 -2.71 -15.35 -14.76
CA THR A 76 -3.11 -16.69 -15.25
C THR A 76 -4.63 -16.81 -15.27
N LYS A 77 -5.30 -16.42 -14.18
CA LYS A 77 -6.77 -16.49 -14.07
C LYS A 77 -7.45 -15.62 -15.12
N ILE A 78 -7.01 -14.36 -15.27
CA ILE A 78 -7.59 -13.42 -16.25
C ILE A 78 -7.38 -13.94 -17.68
N SER A 79 -6.21 -14.48 -17.99
CA SER A 79 -5.93 -15.07 -19.29
C SER A 79 -6.80 -16.30 -19.58
N GLN A 80 -7.02 -17.16 -18.57
CA GLN A 80 -7.90 -18.34 -18.71
C GLN A 80 -9.37 -17.97 -18.89
N ASP A 81 -9.84 -16.95 -18.19
CA ASP A 81 -11.22 -16.47 -18.29
C ASP A 81 -11.49 -15.70 -19.59
N ASN A 82 -10.43 -15.15 -20.21
CA ASN A 82 -10.53 -14.29 -21.39
C ASN A 82 -9.51 -14.70 -22.48
N PRO A 83 -9.65 -15.90 -23.08
CA PRO A 83 -8.65 -16.46 -24.00
C PRO A 83 -8.47 -15.66 -25.29
N ASP A 84 -9.48 -14.87 -25.70
CA ASP A 84 -9.46 -14.08 -26.93
C ASP A 84 -8.92 -12.65 -26.73
N TRP A 85 -8.62 -12.25 -25.48
CA TRP A 85 -8.10 -10.91 -25.21
C TRP A 85 -6.63 -10.77 -25.63
N PRO A 86 -6.23 -9.61 -26.20
CA PRO A 86 -4.83 -9.31 -26.43
C PRO A 86 -4.03 -9.31 -25.12
N GLU A 87 -2.76 -9.70 -25.18
CA GLU A 87 -1.87 -9.75 -24.00
C GLU A 87 -1.82 -8.41 -23.26
N ALA A 88 -1.77 -7.29 -23.98
CA ALA A 88 -1.76 -5.95 -23.39
C ALA A 88 -3.05 -5.65 -22.59
N GLN A 89 -4.20 -6.17 -23.02
CA GLN A 89 -5.47 -6.01 -22.31
C GLN A 89 -5.51 -6.91 -21.07
N ILE A 90 -5.05 -8.16 -21.17
CA ILE A 90 -4.91 -9.07 -20.02
C ILE A 90 -3.99 -8.45 -18.96
N TYR A 91 -2.86 -7.88 -19.40
CA TYR A 91 -1.91 -7.22 -18.52
C TYR A 91 -2.53 -5.99 -17.84
N ALA A 92 -3.22 -5.14 -18.60
CA ALA A 92 -3.90 -3.97 -18.06
C ALA A 92 -4.98 -4.35 -17.03
N GLU A 93 -5.78 -5.39 -17.31
CA GLU A 93 -6.79 -5.88 -16.37
C GLU A 93 -6.14 -6.47 -15.12
N ALA A 94 -5.09 -7.30 -15.25
CA ALA A 94 -4.36 -7.86 -14.11
C ALA A 94 -3.75 -6.77 -13.22
N SER A 95 -3.28 -5.68 -13.83
CA SER A 95 -2.72 -4.52 -13.14
C SER A 95 -3.72 -3.82 -12.20
N ARG A 96 -5.03 -4.01 -12.40
CA ARG A 96 -6.07 -3.45 -11.51
C ARG A 96 -6.21 -4.21 -10.19
N TRP A 97 -5.70 -5.44 -10.14
CA TRP A 97 -5.89 -6.34 -9.00
C TRP A 97 -4.62 -6.52 -8.18
N VAL A 98 -3.46 -6.49 -8.84
CA VAL A 98 -2.13 -6.57 -8.22
C VAL A 98 -1.19 -5.72 -9.05
N SER A 99 -0.33 -4.91 -8.44
CA SER A 99 0.62 -4.11 -9.24
C SER A 99 1.55 -5.00 -10.08
N PRO A 100 1.95 -4.58 -11.28
CA PRO A 100 2.84 -5.39 -12.08
C PRO A 100 4.24 -5.57 -11.45
N PRO A 101 4.85 -6.76 -11.59
CA PRO A 101 6.19 -7.03 -11.06
C PRO A 101 7.31 -6.41 -11.91
N ASN A 102 7.00 -6.11 -13.18
CA ASN A 102 7.89 -5.41 -14.09
C ASN A 102 7.65 -3.90 -13.96
N GLY A 103 8.72 -3.10 -14.04
CA GLY A 103 8.63 -1.65 -13.86
C GLY A 103 8.79 -1.23 -12.40
N PHE A 104 8.00 -0.25 -11.97
CA PHE A 104 8.22 0.49 -10.73
C PHE A 104 7.63 -0.16 -9.46
N GLY A 105 6.86 -1.24 -9.62
CA GLY A 105 6.29 -2.00 -8.50
C GLY A 105 5.19 -1.23 -7.75
N SER A 106 4.93 -1.67 -6.52
CA SER A 106 3.88 -1.13 -5.64
C SER A 106 4.43 -0.21 -4.54
N GLY A 107 5.63 0.35 -4.71
CA GLY A 107 6.34 1.11 -3.66
C GLY A 107 6.89 0.25 -2.51
N HIS A 108 6.31 -0.93 -2.26
CA HIS A 108 6.78 -1.85 -1.22
C HIS A 108 8.20 -2.39 -1.49
N GLN A 109 8.60 -2.59 -2.76
CA GLN A 109 9.97 -2.99 -3.13
C GLN A 109 10.98 -1.88 -2.82
N ALA A 110 10.54 -0.64 -2.77
CA ALA A 110 11.37 0.49 -2.37
C ALA A 110 11.38 0.70 -0.85
N GLY A 111 10.64 -0.09 -0.06
CA GLY A 111 10.41 0.19 1.36
C GLY A 111 9.68 1.52 1.61
N ALA A 112 8.92 1.97 0.59
CA ALA A 112 8.32 3.30 0.48
C ALA A 112 6.79 3.31 0.68
N ALA A 113 6.19 2.14 0.96
CA ALA A 113 4.75 1.97 1.07
C ALA A 113 4.35 1.12 2.28
N VAL A 114 3.09 1.28 2.71
CA VAL A 114 2.45 0.46 3.74
C VAL A 114 1.01 0.11 3.33
N ASP A 115 0.61 -1.11 3.67
CA ASP A 115 -0.80 -1.52 3.65
C ASP A 115 -1.33 -1.48 5.10
N VAL A 116 -2.36 -0.66 5.36
CA VAL A 116 -2.77 -0.28 6.72
C VAL A 116 -4.29 -0.20 6.90
N LYS A 117 -4.75 -0.50 8.12
CA LYS A 117 -6.10 -0.18 8.62
C LYS A 117 -6.06 0.66 9.89
N LEU A 118 -7.18 1.30 10.19
CA LEU A 118 -7.47 1.76 11.55
C LEU A 118 -7.90 0.58 12.42
N ALA A 119 -7.49 0.61 13.68
CA ALA A 119 -7.89 -0.34 14.70
C ALA A 119 -8.20 0.37 16.02
N ARG A 120 -8.82 -0.35 16.94
CA ARG A 120 -8.96 0.03 18.35
C ARG A 120 -7.73 -0.39 19.15
N SER A 121 -7.59 0.15 20.36
CA SER A 121 -6.50 -0.19 21.29
C SER A 121 -6.47 -1.65 21.72
N ASP A 122 -7.60 -2.37 21.63
CA ASP A 122 -7.69 -3.81 21.86
C ASP A 122 -7.33 -4.65 20.61
N ARG A 123 -6.74 -4.01 19.59
CA ARG A 123 -6.37 -4.59 18.29
C ARG A 123 -7.57 -4.98 17.40
N THR A 124 -8.79 -4.60 17.75
CA THR A 124 -9.96 -4.81 16.87
C THR A 124 -9.87 -3.90 15.65
N GLU A 125 -9.78 -4.49 14.47
CA GLU A 125 -9.80 -3.75 13.19
C GLU A 125 -11.15 -3.04 13.00
N LEU A 126 -11.11 -1.80 12.49
CA LEU A 126 -12.32 -1.14 12.01
C LEU A 126 -12.75 -1.75 10.67
N ASP A 127 -14.04 -1.67 10.37
CA ASP A 127 -14.58 -2.16 9.10
C ASP A 127 -14.35 -1.15 7.97
N PHE A 128 -13.84 -1.66 6.84
CA PHE A 128 -13.57 -0.91 5.62
C PHE A 128 -14.39 -1.43 4.42
N GLY A 129 -15.35 -2.33 4.64
CA GLY A 129 -16.32 -2.83 3.66
C GLY A 129 -15.89 -4.02 2.83
N GLY A 130 -14.68 -4.51 3.03
CA GLY A 130 -14.13 -5.67 2.33
C GLY A 130 -12.78 -6.10 2.90
N ALA A 131 -12.37 -7.32 2.58
CA ALA A 131 -11.02 -7.78 2.90
C ALA A 131 -9.98 -6.97 2.13
N MET A 132 -8.88 -6.62 2.79
CA MET A 132 -7.69 -6.13 2.09
C MET A 132 -7.21 -7.16 1.09
N LYS A 133 -6.74 -6.69 -0.08
CA LYS A 133 -6.28 -7.55 -1.18
C LYS A 133 -7.33 -8.58 -1.64
N GLY A 134 -8.58 -8.42 -1.22
CA GLY A 134 -9.68 -9.20 -1.74
C GLY A 134 -9.92 -8.81 -3.19
N LEU A 135 -10.09 -9.79 -4.07
CA LEU A 135 -10.55 -9.60 -5.45
C LEU A 135 -12.05 -9.22 -5.45
N THR A 136 -12.34 -8.10 -4.80
CA THR A 136 -13.68 -7.55 -4.61
C THR A 136 -13.71 -6.18 -5.24
N GLY A 137 -14.84 -5.81 -5.86
CA GLY A 137 -14.99 -4.50 -6.51
C GLY A 137 -14.96 -3.30 -5.55
N VAL A 138 -14.84 -3.52 -4.24
CA VAL A 138 -14.89 -2.46 -3.20
C VAL A 138 -13.52 -1.88 -2.84
N ALA A 139 -12.43 -2.37 -3.44
CA ALA A 139 -11.06 -1.91 -3.20
C ALA A 139 -10.82 -0.41 -3.47
N PRO A 140 -11.41 0.21 -4.52
CA PRO A 140 -11.18 1.63 -4.78
C PRO A 140 -11.63 2.50 -3.60
N THR A 141 -10.80 3.48 -3.22
CA THR A 141 -11.00 4.34 -2.04
C THR A 141 -12.35 5.04 -2.09
N HIS A 142 -12.76 5.50 -3.27
CA HIS A 142 -14.01 6.24 -3.50
C HIS A 142 -15.21 5.34 -3.85
N TRP A 143 -15.08 4.01 -3.77
CA TRP A 143 -16.19 3.10 -4.03
C TRP A 143 -17.41 3.39 -3.12
N PRO A 144 -18.66 3.29 -3.62
CA PRO A 144 -19.85 3.47 -2.80
C PRO A 144 -19.94 2.42 -1.69
N VAL A 145 -19.99 2.88 -0.44
CA VAL A 145 -20.00 2.06 0.79
C VAL A 145 -20.94 2.67 1.82
N SER A 146 -21.21 1.95 2.92
CA SER A 146 -22.03 2.50 4.01
C SER A 146 -21.38 3.75 4.63
N PRO A 147 -22.17 4.64 5.26
CA PRO A 147 -21.62 5.84 5.91
C PRO A 147 -20.54 5.55 6.97
N GLU A 148 -20.69 4.46 7.74
CA GLU A 148 -19.71 4.03 8.75
C GLU A 148 -18.36 3.68 8.11
N ILE A 149 -18.39 2.91 7.02
CA ILE A 149 -17.20 2.51 6.26
C ILE A 149 -16.54 3.73 5.60
N ARG A 150 -17.36 4.63 5.03
CA ARG A 150 -16.88 5.88 4.42
C ARG A 150 -16.12 6.71 5.43
N LYS A 151 -16.66 6.90 6.64
CA LYS A 151 -16.01 7.61 7.74
C LYS A 151 -14.64 7.00 8.09
N ASN A 152 -14.53 5.67 8.13
CA ASN A 152 -13.26 4.99 8.44
C ASN A 152 -12.20 5.21 7.34
N ARG A 153 -12.60 5.08 6.07
CA ARG A 153 -11.74 5.35 4.91
C ARG A 153 -11.25 6.80 4.90
N ASP A 154 -12.16 7.75 5.02
CA ASP A 154 -11.83 9.17 4.94
C ASP A 154 -10.94 9.61 6.10
N MET A 155 -11.15 9.05 7.30
CA MET A 155 -10.29 9.28 8.47
C MET A 155 -8.88 8.74 8.26
N LEU A 156 -8.73 7.51 7.73
CA LEU A 156 -7.42 6.93 7.43
C LEU A 156 -6.68 7.76 6.37
N VAL A 157 -7.37 8.12 5.29
CA VAL A 157 -6.83 8.96 4.21
C VAL A 157 -6.35 10.30 4.77
N THR A 158 -7.20 10.97 5.54
CA THR A 158 -6.88 12.28 6.14
C THR A 158 -5.66 12.19 7.06
N ALA A 159 -5.60 11.18 7.93
CA ALA A 159 -4.49 11.02 8.87
C ALA A 159 -3.15 10.73 8.15
N MET A 160 -3.17 9.87 7.14
CA MET A 160 -1.97 9.53 6.37
C MET A 160 -1.51 10.70 5.49
N HIS A 161 -2.44 11.43 4.87
CA HIS A 161 -2.13 12.65 4.11
C HIS A 161 -1.48 13.72 4.99
N ALA A 162 -1.91 13.86 6.25
CA ALA A 162 -1.33 14.83 7.18
C ALA A 162 0.16 14.61 7.48
N VAL A 163 0.67 13.38 7.32
CA VAL A 163 2.12 13.06 7.44
C VAL A 163 2.84 12.97 6.09
N GLY A 164 2.14 13.34 5.01
CA GLY A 164 2.66 13.35 3.64
C GLY A 164 2.65 11.99 2.94
N MET A 165 2.02 10.96 3.50
CA MET A 165 1.77 9.71 2.80
C MET A 165 0.54 9.86 1.91
N ILE A 166 0.59 9.33 0.69
CA ILE A 166 -0.47 9.49 -0.31
C ILE A 166 -1.18 8.15 -0.52
N ASN A 167 -2.51 8.18 -0.60
CA ASN A 167 -3.32 6.99 -0.87
C ASN A 167 -3.28 6.63 -2.35
N TYR A 168 -3.19 5.34 -2.66
CA TYR A 168 -3.47 4.85 -4.00
C TYR A 168 -4.98 4.76 -4.25
N PRO A 169 -5.55 5.42 -5.28
CA PRO A 169 -7.01 5.49 -5.46
C PRO A 169 -7.73 4.15 -5.63
N ASP A 170 -7.05 3.13 -6.16
CA ASP A 170 -7.64 1.81 -6.43
C ASP A 170 -7.54 0.86 -5.22
N GLU A 171 -6.77 1.20 -4.19
CA GLU A 171 -6.59 0.41 -2.97
C GLU A 171 -6.72 1.28 -1.72
N TRP A 172 -7.86 1.20 -1.02
CA TRP A 172 -8.13 2.04 0.15
C TRP A 172 -7.14 1.86 1.32
N TRP A 173 -6.44 0.73 1.38
CA TRP A 173 -5.46 0.41 2.43
C TRP A 173 -4.04 0.86 2.11
N HIS A 174 -3.75 1.19 0.84
CA HIS A 174 -2.38 1.37 0.35
C HIS A 174 -1.97 2.84 0.40
N PHE A 175 -0.80 3.08 1.01
CA PHE A 175 -0.22 4.41 1.11
C PHE A 175 1.28 4.39 0.84
N SER A 176 1.77 5.38 0.09
CA SER A 176 3.18 5.49 -0.23
C SER A 176 3.70 6.93 -0.21
N TYR A 177 5.02 7.09 -0.21
CA TYR A 177 5.70 8.38 -0.32
C TYR A 177 7.03 8.22 -1.04
N GLY A 178 7.30 9.06 -2.05
CA GLY A 178 8.58 9.14 -2.74
C GLY A 178 8.85 8.08 -3.82
N ASP A 179 7.96 7.10 -3.97
CA ASP A 179 8.01 6.08 -5.02
C ASP A 179 7.29 6.55 -6.30
N CYS A 180 7.22 5.68 -7.31
CA CYS A 180 6.57 6.03 -8.58
C CYS A 180 5.06 6.17 -8.47
N LEU A 181 4.41 5.39 -7.61
CA LEU A 181 2.97 5.53 -7.38
C LEU A 181 2.68 6.89 -6.75
N TRP A 182 3.47 7.28 -5.74
CA TRP A 182 3.40 8.62 -5.16
C TRP A 182 3.58 9.70 -6.23
N ALA A 183 4.61 9.57 -7.08
CA ALA A 183 4.87 10.54 -8.14
C ALA A 183 3.73 10.62 -9.16
N GLU A 184 3.13 9.48 -9.53
CA GLU A 184 1.98 9.43 -10.45
C GLU A 184 0.76 10.14 -9.84
N VAL A 185 0.37 9.76 -8.63
CA VAL A 185 -0.82 10.31 -7.95
C VAL A 185 -0.67 11.80 -7.64
N THR A 186 0.56 12.27 -7.39
CA THR A 186 0.86 13.67 -7.08
C THR A 186 1.33 14.49 -8.29
N ASN A 187 1.22 13.93 -9.51
CA ASN A 187 1.59 14.57 -10.77
C ASN A 187 3.04 15.10 -10.80
N GLN A 188 3.97 14.34 -10.21
CA GLN A 188 5.40 14.60 -10.25
C GLN A 188 6.05 13.89 -11.43
N SER A 189 7.10 14.50 -11.97
CA SER A 189 7.89 13.90 -13.06
C SER A 189 9.02 13.00 -12.55
N GLU A 190 9.33 13.07 -11.25
CA GLU A 190 10.40 12.32 -10.61
C GLU A 190 9.93 11.59 -9.35
N ALA A 191 10.48 10.40 -9.13
CA ALA A 191 10.41 9.64 -7.89
C ALA A 191 11.82 9.48 -7.33
N PHE A 192 11.96 9.50 -6.01
CA PHE A 192 13.27 9.54 -5.34
C PHE A 192 13.59 8.32 -4.49
N PHE A 193 12.66 7.38 -4.35
CA PHE A 193 12.93 6.05 -3.80
C PHE A 193 12.84 4.98 -4.88
N ALA A 194 13.98 4.39 -5.21
CA ALA A 194 14.06 3.29 -6.14
C ALA A 194 13.75 1.95 -5.44
N PRO A 195 13.25 0.94 -6.18
CA PRO A 195 13.19 -0.43 -5.70
C PRO A 195 14.55 -0.92 -5.21
N ILE A 196 14.58 -1.58 -4.06
CA ILE A 196 15.79 -2.10 -3.43
C ILE A 196 16.14 -3.50 -4.00
N ASP A 197 15.15 -4.22 -4.54
CA ASP A 197 15.31 -5.53 -5.19
C ASP A 197 14.48 -5.73 -6.48
#